data_AF-A0A920UP15-F1
#
_entry.id   AF-A0A920UP15-F1
#
_cell.length_a   1.000
_cell.length_b   1.000
_cell.length_c   1.000
_cell.angle_alpha   90.00
_cell.angle_beta   90.00
_cell.angle_gamma   90.00
#
_symmetry.space_group_name_H-M   'P 1'
#
loop_
_entity.id
_entity.type
_entity.pdbx_description
1 polymer ?
#
loop_
_entity_poly.entity_id
_entity_poly.type
_entity_poly.pdbx_seq_one_letter_code
_entity_poly.pdbx_strand_id
1 'polypeptide(L)'
;MTHNDRASFQSPGSKRIRDVISPIYNNEISNSLLEIYPLDIEKTEGSINISGLISPPSLTYSNRTHITYFVNKRLIQNSSLNFALEQAYKGFLSDNRHPLAIINISVPKKQY
;
A
#
# COMPACT_ATOMS: atom_id res chain seq x y z
N MET A 1 -19.48 -26.15 6.03
CA MET A 1 -19.66 -25.59 4.67
C MET A 1 -19.92 -24.09 4.85
N THR A 2 -18.91 -23.32 5.24
CA THR A 2 -17.95 -22.56 4.40
C THR A 2 -18.59 -21.33 3.75
N HIS A 3 -18.52 -20.18 4.42
CA HIS A 3 -17.97 -18.92 3.88
C HIS A 3 -18.03 -17.86 4.99
N ASN A 4 -16.93 -17.67 5.72
CA ASN A 4 -16.77 -16.43 6.48
C ASN A 4 -16.27 -15.38 5.49
N ASP A 5 -17.24 -14.68 4.90
CA ASP A 5 -17.07 -13.42 4.22
C ASP A 5 -16.15 -12.52 5.04
N ARG A 6 -14.97 -12.27 4.48
CA ARG A 6 -14.00 -11.30 5.00
C ARG A 6 -14.61 -9.91 4.91
N ALA A 7 -15.43 -9.56 5.89
CA ALA A 7 -15.75 -8.19 6.23
C ALA A 7 -14.49 -7.54 6.79
N SER A 8 -13.56 -7.18 5.91
CA SER A 8 -12.38 -6.38 6.26
C SER A 8 -12.85 -4.96 6.63
N PHE A 9 -13.17 -4.81 7.91
CA PHE A 9 -13.14 -3.61 8.73
C PHE A 9 -13.09 -2.27 7.97
N GLN A 10 -14.26 -1.68 7.77
CA GLN A 10 -14.38 -0.24 7.53
C GLN A 10 -14.25 0.48 8.87
N SER A 11 -13.17 1.22 9.08
CA SER A 11 -13.06 2.11 10.24
C SER A 11 -13.98 3.33 10.03
N PRO A 12 -14.92 3.66 10.95
CA PRO A 12 -15.95 4.71 10.79
C PRO A 12 -15.45 6.17 10.73
N GLY A 13 -14.16 6.40 10.54
CA GLY A 13 -13.57 7.74 10.51
C GLY A 13 -12.43 7.93 9.51
N SER A 14 -12.11 6.92 8.70
CA SER A 14 -11.12 7.08 7.63
C SER A 14 -11.85 7.52 6.36
N LYS A 15 -11.66 8.77 5.94
CA LYS A 15 -11.77 9.09 4.51
C LYS A 15 -11.03 7.97 3.77
N ARG A 16 -11.66 7.35 2.77
CA ARG A 16 -11.00 6.25 2.06
C ARG A 16 -9.70 6.83 1.52
N ILE A 17 -8.60 6.09 1.60
CA ILE A 17 -7.30 6.57 1.11
C ILE A 17 -7.41 7.11 -0.34
N ARG A 18 -8.32 6.51 -1.13
CA ARG A 18 -8.74 6.96 -2.46
C ARG A 18 -9.28 8.40 -2.48
N ASP A 19 -10.13 8.79 -1.52
CA ASP A 19 -10.69 10.15 -1.42
C ASP A 19 -9.62 11.20 -1.11
N VAL A 20 -8.55 10.81 -0.40
CA VAL A 20 -7.44 11.69 -0.04
C VAL A 20 -6.52 11.95 -1.23
N ILE A 21 -6.35 10.96 -2.12
CA ILE A 21 -5.41 11.04 -3.22
C ILE A 21 -6.01 11.58 -4.53
N SER A 22 -7.34 11.50 -4.71
CA SER A 22 -8.07 12.06 -5.85
C SER A 22 -7.73 13.52 -6.19
N PRO A 23 -7.63 14.46 -5.23
CA PRO A 23 -7.23 15.83 -5.56
C PRO A 23 -5.76 15.97 -5.99
N ILE A 24 -4.90 15.00 -5.69
CA ILE A 24 -3.46 15.03 -6.05
C ILE A 24 -3.24 14.43 -7.43
N TYR A 25 -3.88 13.29 -7.71
CA TYR A 25 -3.62 12.49 -8.90
C TYR A 25 -4.73 12.47 -9.93
N ASN A 26 -5.82 13.23 -9.72
CA ASN A 26 -7.08 13.18 -10.48
C ASN A 26 -7.91 11.90 -10.21
N ASN A 27 -9.20 11.96 -10.57
CA ASN A 27 -10.14 10.87 -10.27
C ASN A 27 -9.90 9.60 -11.10
N GLU A 28 -9.44 9.73 -12.35
CA GLU A 28 -9.20 8.58 -13.22
C GLU A 28 -8.06 7.71 -12.68
N ILE A 29 -6.94 8.34 -12.31
CA ILE A 29 -5.80 7.65 -11.72
C ILE A 29 -6.21 7.01 -10.40
N SER A 30 -6.84 7.76 -9.48
CA SER A 30 -7.29 7.24 -8.19
C SER A 30 -8.24 6.04 -8.28
N ASN A 31 -9.12 6.03 -9.28
CA ASN A 31 -10.03 4.91 -9.51
C ASN A 31 -9.34 3.70 -10.14
N SER A 32 -8.26 3.91 -10.91
CA SER A 32 -7.46 2.83 -11.48
C SER A 32 -6.55 2.14 -10.45
N LEU A 33 -6.30 2.76 -9.29
CA LEU A 33 -5.42 2.19 -8.26
C LEU A 33 -6.05 0.98 -7.58
N LEU A 34 -5.20 -0.04 -7.43
CA LEU A 34 -5.49 -1.30 -6.77
C LEU A 34 -5.32 -1.14 -5.28
N GLU A 35 -6.28 -1.67 -4.52
CA GLU A 35 -6.27 -1.63 -3.07
C GLU A 35 -5.48 -2.81 -2.51
N ILE A 36 -4.51 -2.53 -1.64
CA ILE A 36 -3.83 -3.57 -0.86
C ILE A 36 -4.75 -3.90 0.30
N TYR A 37 -5.38 -5.08 0.21
CA TYR A 37 -6.16 -5.60 1.32
C TYR A 37 -5.25 -5.95 2.49
N PRO A 38 -5.70 -5.70 3.74
CA PRO A 38 -4.95 -6.03 4.93
C PRO A 38 -4.51 -7.48 4.94
N LEU A 39 -3.20 -7.66 4.79
CA LEU A 39 -2.52 -8.93 5.04
C LEU A 39 -2.25 -9.00 6.53
N ASP A 40 -3.08 -9.73 7.27
CA ASP A 40 -2.83 -10.03 8.67
C ASP A 40 -1.77 -11.12 8.74
N ILE A 41 -0.52 -10.68 8.96
CA ILE A 41 0.59 -11.59 9.16
C ILE A 41 0.73 -11.80 10.66
N GLU A 42 0.23 -12.92 11.15
CA GLU A 42 0.45 -13.35 12.53
C GLU A 42 1.93 -13.64 12.74
N LYS A 43 2.56 -12.88 13.63
CA LYS A 43 3.90 -13.17 14.15
C LYS A 43 3.82 -13.38 15.65
N THR A 44 4.82 -14.08 16.17
CA THR A 44 5.02 -14.28 17.62
C THR A 44 5.05 -12.97 18.42
N GLU A 45 5.38 -11.84 17.78
CA GLU A 45 5.44 -10.50 18.40
C GLU A 45 4.20 -9.63 18.13
N GLY A 46 3.14 -10.19 17.52
CA GLY A 46 1.87 -9.54 17.19
C GLY A 46 1.59 -9.43 15.68
N SER A 47 0.38 -9.00 15.33
CA SER A 47 -0.08 -8.94 13.93
C SER A 47 0.42 -7.69 13.21
N ILE A 48 1.12 -7.88 12.09
CA ILE A 48 1.46 -6.80 11.16
C ILE A 48 0.29 -6.61 10.20
N ASN A 49 -0.14 -5.37 10.01
CA ASN A 49 -1.19 -5.02 9.07
C ASN A 49 -0.62 -4.13 7.95
N ILE A 50 -0.83 -4.52 6.70
CA ILE A 50 -0.37 -3.80 5.52
C ILE A 50 -1.58 -3.41 4.68
N SER A 51 -1.79 -2.12 4.46
CA SER A 51 -2.87 -1.57 3.64
C SER A 51 -2.36 -0.47 2.73
N GLY A 52 -3.09 -0.10 1.68
CA GLY A 52 -2.63 0.95 0.78
C GLY A 52 -3.26 0.94 -0.60
N LEU A 53 -2.70 1.77 -1.48
CA LEU A 53 -3.05 1.82 -2.90
C LEU A 53 -1.78 1.67 -3.75
N ILE A 54 -1.87 0.90 -4.83
CA ILE A 54 -0.79 0.73 -5.80
C ILE A 54 -1.33 0.86 -7.23
N SER A 55 -0.52 1.35 -8.15
CA SER A 55 -0.93 1.46 -9.55
C SER A 55 -0.86 0.12 -10.27
N PRO A 56 -1.77 -0.16 -11.21
CA PRO A 56 -1.61 -1.30 -12.11
C PRO A 56 -0.32 -1.12 -12.94
N PRO A 57 0.28 -2.21 -13.47
CA PRO A 57 1.49 -2.13 -14.30
C PRO A 57 1.37 -1.23 -15.53
N SER A 58 0.15 -0.96 -16.00
CA SER A 58 -0.14 -0.02 -17.09
C SER A 58 0.08 1.44 -16.70
N LEU A 59 0.03 1.77 -15.41
CA LEU A 59 0.19 3.12 -14.87
C LEU A 59 1.52 3.23 -14.11
N THR A 60 2.48 3.94 -14.71
CA THR A 60 3.85 4.02 -14.22
C THR A 60 4.45 5.40 -14.43
N TYR A 61 5.46 5.71 -13.61
CA TYR A 61 6.21 6.96 -13.64
C TYR A 61 7.69 6.69 -13.90
N SER A 62 8.40 7.66 -14.46
CA SER A 62 9.84 7.58 -14.73
C SER A 62 10.71 7.81 -13.49
N ASN A 63 10.10 8.13 -12.34
CA ASN A 63 10.79 8.40 -11.08
C ASN A 63 10.06 7.76 -9.91
N ARG A 64 10.74 7.68 -8.77
CA ARG A 64 10.25 7.04 -7.54
C ARG A 64 9.50 8.01 -6.62
N THR A 65 9.25 9.25 -7.02
CA THR A 65 8.64 10.25 -6.12
C THR A 65 7.18 9.93 -5.79
N HIS A 66 6.56 9.03 -6.56
CA HIS A 66 5.19 8.56 -6.40
C HIS A 66 5.09 7.33 -5.47
N ILE A 67 6.20 6.93 -4.86
CA ILE A 67 6.28 5.81 -3.92
C ILE A 67 6.44 6.38 -2.51
N THR A 68 5.44 6.12 -1.66
CA THR A 68 5.35 6.63 -0.30
C THR A 68 5.04 5.49 0.66
N TYR A 69 5.83 5.35 1.71
CA TYR A 69 5.61 4.37 2.77
C TYR A 69 5.34 5.07 4.09
N PHE A 70 4.37 4.54 4.83
CA PHE A 70 4.09 4.93 6.19
C PHE A 70 4.26 3.75 7.11
N VAL A 71 5.03 3.90 8.20
CA VAL A 71 5.07 2.93 9.29
C VAL A 71 4.49 3.60 10.53
N ASN A 72 3.43 3.03 11.09
CA ASN A 72 2.73 3.59 12.26
C ASN A 72 2.43 5.08 12.09
N LYS A 73 1.91 5.47 10.91
CA LYS A 73 1.56 6.85 10.50
C LYS A 73 2.74 7.81 10.29
N ARG A 74 3.98 7.32 10.27
CA ARG A 74 5.16 8.14 9.96
C ARG A 74 5.65 7.87 8.56
N LEU A 75 5.87 8.92 7.78
CA LEU A 75 6.53 8.82 6.48
C LEU A 75 7.93 8.26 6.69
N ILE A 76 8.28 7.21 5.95
CA ILE A 76 9.61 6.62 5.98
C ILE A 76 10.19 6.52 4.57
N GLN A 77 11.51 6.67 4.49
CA GLN A 77 12.28 6.32 3.32
C GLN A 77 13.12 5.10 3.68
N ASN A 78 12.91 3.98 2.99
CA ASN A 78 13.59 2.74 3.28
C ASN A 78 13.94 2.00 1.98
N SER A 79 15.23 1.73 1.77
CA SER A 79 15.74 1.04 0.59
C SER A 79 15.24 -0.40 0.47
N SER A 80 15.09 -1.11 1.60
CA SER A 80 14.55 -2.47 1.62
C SER A 80 13.07 -2.51 1.20
N LEU A 81 12.27 -1.52 1.59
CA LEU A 81 10.88 -1.42 1.11
C LEU A 81 10.80 -1.11 -0.38
N ASN A 82 11.66 -0.21 -0.87
CA ASN A 82 11.77 0.04 -2.31
C ASN A 82 12.15 -1.23 -3.07
N PHE A 83 13.15 -1.96 -2.58
CA PHE A 83 13.54 -3.23 -3.17
C PHE A 83 12.40 -4.25 -3.17
N ALA A 84 11.66 -4.37 -2.06
CA ALA A 84 10.52 -5.27 -1.95
C ALA A 84 9.41 -4.90 -2.96
N LEU A 85 9.10 -3.62 -3.12
CA LEU A 85 8.14 -3.15 -4.11
C LEU A 85 8.62 -3.43 -5.54
N GLU A 86 9.89 -3.17 -5.84
CA GLU A 86 10.48 -3.50 -7.14
C GLU A 86 10.42 -5.00 -7.44
N GLN A 87 10.71 -5.86 -6.46
CA GLN A 87 10.59 -7.31 -6.63
C GLN A 87 9.14 -7.74 -6.86
N ALA A 88 8.17 -7.14 -6.17
CA ALA A 88 6.75 -7.43 -6.38
C ALA A 88 6.28 -7.08 -7.81
N TYR A 89 6.91 -6.08 -8.44
CA TYR A 89 6.62 -5.63 -9.80
C TYR A 89 7.58 -6.17 -10.86
N LYS A 90 8.53 -7.03 -10.48
CA LYS A 90 9.53 -7.58 -11.39
C LYS A 90 8.86 -8.39 -12.50
N GLY A 91 9.21 -8.08 -13.75
CA GLY A 91 8.62 -8.70 -14.94
C GLY A 91 7.28 -8.08 -15.40
N PHE A 92 6.68 -7.19 -14.60
CA PHE A 92 5.49 -6.43 -14.99
C PHE A 92 5.82 -5.02 -15.48
N LEU A 93 6.92 -4.44 -15.00
CA LEU A 93 7.35 -3.10 -15.35
C LEU A 93 8.52 -3.14 -16.33
N SER A 94 8.52 -2.20 -17.27
CA SER A 94 9.68 -1.92 -18.11
C SER A 94 10.81 -1.30 -17.29
N ASP A 95 12.03 -1.37 -17.81
CA ASP A 95 13.21 -0.78 -17.17
C ASP A 95 13.01 0.71 -16.87
N ASN A 96 13.50 1.13 -15.70
CA ASN A 96 13.42 2.50 -15.20
C ASN A 96 11.99 3.06 -15.05
N ARG A 97 10.99 2.19 -14.90
CA ARG A 97 9.60 2.56 -14.59
C ARG A 97 9.22 2.14 -13.18
N HIS A 98 8.44 2.99 -12.54
CA HIS A 98 8.06 2.84 -11.14
C HIS A 98 6.54 2.96 -10.98
N PRO A 99 5.92 2.14 -10.13
CA PRO A 99 4.50 2.27 -9.84
C PRO A 99 4.26 3.49 -8.94
N LEU A 100 3.02 3.99 -8.94
CA LEU A 100 2.53 4.81 -7.84
C LEU A 100 2.18 3.86 -6.70
N ALA A 101 2.70 4.12 -5.51
CA ALA A 101 2.47 3.27 -4.36
C ALA A 101 2.34 4.12 -3.10
N ILE A 102 1.25 3.91 -2.34
CA ILE A 102 1.02 4.51 -1.05
C ILE A 102 0.72 3.37 -0.09
N ILE A 103 1.71 2.99 0.70
CA ILE A 103 1.67 1.77 1.51
C ILE A 103 1.74 2.16 2.99
N ASN A 104 0.71 1.77 3.75
CA ASN A 104 0.63 1.91 5.18
C ASN A 104 0.93 0.57 5.84
N ILE A 105 1.92 0.57 6.72
CA ILE A 105 2.35 -0.59 7.49
C ILE A 105 2.12 -0.24 8.96
N SER A 106 1.25 -1.00 9.62
CA SER A 106 1.04 -0.92 11.06
C SER A 106 1.71 -2.12 11.70
N VAL A 107 2.66 -1.86 12.59
CA VAL A 107 3.35 -2.89 13.37
C VAL A 107 3.01 -2.72 14.84
N PRO A 108 2.84 -3.81 15.60
CA PRO A 108 2.59 -3.74 17.02
C PRO A 108 3.75 -2.98 17.69
N LYS A 109 3.42 -2.05 18.59
CA LYS A 109 4.43 -1.42 19.43
C LYS A 109 4.86 -2.45 20.46
N LYS A 110 6.11 -2.89 20.40
CA LYS A 110 6.72 -3.70 21.44
C LYS A 110 6.72 -2.85 22.73
N GLN A 111 5.79 -3.11 23.64
CA GLN A 111 5.82 -2.54 24.99
C GLN A 111 6.92 -3.27 25.74
N TYR A 112 7.91 -2.51 26.23
CA TYR A 112 8.95 -2.99 27.14
C TYR A 112 8.42 -3.00 28.58
#